data_AF-A0A377DKA6-F1
#
_entry.id   AF-A0A377DKA6-F1
#
_cell.length_a   1.000
_cell.length_b   1.000
_cell.length_c   1.000
_cell.angle_alpha   90.00
_cell.angle_beta   90.00
_cell.angle_gamma   90.00
#
_symmetry.space_group_name_H-M   'P 1'
#
loop_
_entity.id
_entity.type
_entity.pdbx_description
1 polymer ?
#
loop_
_entity_poly.entity_id
_entity_poly.type
_entity_poly.pdbx_seq_one_letter_code
_entity_poly.pdbx_strand_id
1 'polypeptide(L)'
;MELRNKKLTHNEFMTERQQVLKTWETGKDVENFEDGVKYQQTIPEHKRFSLALLKADKEGKTLSQPRAGVALMDEHIELLKTLQEECDLLPSTIDAYTRLNRYEEAAVGIKNPSKPEPLN
;
A
#
# COMPACT_ATOMS: atom_id res chain seq x y z
N MET A 1 -10.24 -21.83 -5.76
CA MET A 1 -11.21 -21.65 -4.67
C MET A 1 -12.59 -21.36 -5.24
N GLU A 2 -13.67 -21.91 -4.67
CA GLU A 2 -15.05 -21.58 -5.08
C GLU A 2 -15.50 -20.27 -4.41
N LEU A 3 -16.10 -19.35 -5.16
CA LEU A 3 -16.55 -18.07 -4.63
C LEU A 3 -17.81 -18.25 -3.78
N ARG A 4 -17.72 -17.90 -2.49
CA ARG A 4 -18.83 -17.95 -1.54
C ARG A 4 -18.76 -16.76 -0.59
N ASN A 5 -19.91 -16.25 -0.14
CA ASN A 5 -19.97 -15.26 0.94
C ASN A 5 -19.74 -15.94 2.31
N LYS A 6 -18.53 -16.43 2.53
CA LYS A 6 -18.13 -17.09 3.77
C LYS A 6 -16.68 -16.73 4.07
N LYS A 7 -16.39 -16.42 5.34
CA LYS A 7 -15.02 -16.20 5.81
C LYS A 7 -14.19 -17.45 5.57
N LEU A 8 -13.01 -17.29 4.98
CA LEU A 8 -12.02 -18.36 4.86
C LEU A 8 -11.63 -18.87 6.24
N THR A 9 -11.45 -20.17 6.36
CA THR A 9 -10.78 -20.76 7.51
C THR A 9 -9.33 -20.28 7.55
N HIS A 10 -8.71 -20.36 8.72
CA HIS A 10 -7.31 -19.96 8.89
C HIS A 10 -6.38 -20.76 7.95
N ASN A 11 -6.62 -22.06 7.81
CA ASN A 11 -5.81 -22.93 6.94
C ASN A 11 -5.96 -22.56 5.46
N GLU A 12 -7.18 -22.28 4.98
CA GLU A 12 -7.40 -21.82 3.60
C GLU A 12 -6.66 -20.51 3.35
N PHE A 13 -6.79 -19.53 4.26
CA PHE A 13 -6.09 -18.25 4.15
C PHE A 13 -4.56 -18.41 4.13
N MET A 14 -4.00 -19.23 5.02
CA MET A 14 -2.55 -19.44 5.08
C MET A 14 -2.01 -20.19 3.85
N THR A 15 -2.80 -21.12 3.29
CA THR A 15 -2.46 -21.81 2.03
C THR A 15 -2.41 -20.82 0.86
N GLU A 16 -3.42 -19.95 0.72
CA GLU A 16 -3.43 -18.91 -0.32
C GLU A 16 -2.26 -17.92 -0.15
N ARG A 17 -1.96 -17.49 1.08
CA ARG A 17 -0.81 -16.62 1.36
C ARG A 17 0.49 -17.22 0.84
N GLN A 18 0.76 -18.50 1.10
CA GLN A 18 1.98 -19.18 0.63
C GLN A 18 2.13 -19.15 -0.90
N GLN A 19 1.03 -19.14 -1.64
CA GLN A 19 1.07 -19.01 -3.10
C GLN A 19 1.32 -17.56 -3.53
N VAL A 20 0.61 -16.61 -2.91
CA VAL A 20 0.74 -15.17 -3.22
C VAL A 20 2.15 -14.66 -2.94
N LEU A 21 2.80 -15.10 -1.86
CA LEU A 21 4.16 -14.68 -1.51
C LEU A 21 5.21 -15.08 -2.55
N LYS A 22 4.91 -16.04 -3.43
CA LYS A 22 5.83 -16.49 -4.49
C LYS A 22 5.66 -15.70 -5.78
N THR A 23 4.70 -14.77 -5.84
CA THR A 23 4.39 -14.02 -7.08
C THR A 23 5.41 -12.92 -7.40
N TRP A 24 6.20 -12.48 -6.41
CA TRP A 24 7.31 -11.56 -6.60
C TRP A 24 8.38 -11.76 -5.54
N GLU A 25 9.63 -11.41 -5.85
CA GLU A 25 10.79 -11.69 -4.98
C GLU A 25 10.71 -11.03 -3.59
N THR A 26 10.01 -9.90 -3.45
CA THR A 26 9.83 -9.21 -2.17
C THR A 26 8.82 -9.90 -1.25
N GLY A 27 8.09 -10.91 -1.73
CA GLY A 27 7.23 -11.72 -0.88
C GLY A 27 8.01 -12.46 0.22
N LYS A 28 9.30 -12.75 -0.01
CA LYS A 28 10.19 -13.33 1.02
C LYS A 28 10.34 -12.42 2.25
N ASP A 29 10.24 -11.10 2.07
CA ASP A 29 10.47 -10.11 3.12
C ASP A 29 9.27 -10.03 4.10
N VAL A 30 8.15 -10.68 3.76
CA VAL A 30 6.91 -10.70 4.55
C VAL A 30 6.39 -12.12 4.81
N GLU A 31 7.28 -13.12 4.73
CA GLU A 31 6.96 -14.53 5.01
C GLU A 31 6.48 -14.71 6.45
N ASN A 32 7.20 -14.10 7.41
CA ASN A 32 6.85 -14.12 8.83
C ASN A 32 5.75 -13.09 9.15
N PHE A 33 4.51 -13.55 9.30
CA PHE A 33 3.35 -12.69 9.52
C PHE A 33 3.43 -11.90 10.84
N GLU A 34 3.96 -12.54 11.88
CA GLU A 34 4.06 -12.01 13.23
C GLU A 34 4.94 -10.75 13.30
N ASP A 35 5.94 -10.63 12.43
CA ASP A 35 6.81 -9.44 12.39
C ASP A 35 6.04 -8.22 11.89
N GLY A 36 5.17 -8.41 10.89
CA GLY A 36 4.25 -7.38 10.42
C GLY A 36 3.27 -6.94 11.51
N VAL A 37 2.75 -7.89 12.29
CA VAL A 37 1.86 -7.59 13.43
C VAL A 37 2.59 -6.75 14.50
N LYS A 38 3.81 -7.14 14.88
CA LYS A 38 4.63 -6.40 15.85
C LYS A 38 4.91 -4.98 15.36
N TYR A 39 5.33 -4.82 14.11
CA TYR A 39 5.58 -3.51 13.52
C TYR A 39 4.32 -2.64 13.50
N GLN A 40 3.16 -3.21 13.14
CA GLN A 40 1.89 -2.48 13.18
C GLN A 40 1.52 -2.03 14.59
N GLN A 41 1.92 -2.74 15.64
CA GLN A 41 1.69 -2.33 17.03
C GLN A 41 2.60 -1.16 17.46
N THR A 42 3.79 -1.01 16.89
CA THR A 42 4.70 0.11 17.21
C THR A 42 4.29 1.44 16.56
N ILE A 43 3.39 1.44 15.58
CA ILE A 43 2.94 2.66 14.91
C ILE A 43 2.14 3.53 15.89
N PRO A 44 2.53 4.81 16.09
CA PRO A 44 1.84 5.72 17.01
C PRO A 44 0.43 6.07 16.50
N GLU A 45 -0.48 6.39 17.42
CA GLU A 45 -1.90 6.60 17.12
C GLU A 45 -2.17 7.66 16.05
N HIS A 46 -1.43 8.77 16.07
CA HIS A 46 -1.58 9.86 15.09
C HIS A 46 -1.21 9.46 13.65
N LYS A 47 -0.55 8.30 13.45
CA LYS A 47 -0.26 7.72 12.13
C LYS A 47 -1.22 6.59 11.76
N ARG A 48 -2.23 6.28 12.59
CA ARG A 48 -3.21 5.23 12.32
C ARG A 48 -4.43 5.80 11.60
N PHE A 49 -4.57 5.42 10.34
CA PHE A 49 -5.68 5.86 9.48
C PHE A 49 -7.06 5.60 10.09
N SER A 50 -7.27 4.41 10.67
CA SER A 50 -8.56 4.03 11.28
C SER A 50 -8.95 4.91 12.47
N LEU A 51 -7.96 5.34 13.28
CA LEU A 51 -8.22 6.25 14.41
C LEU A 51 -8.49 7.67 13.93
N ALA A 52 -7.78 8.13 12.88
CA ALA A 52 -8.06 9.42 12.25
C ALA A 52 -9.50 9.49 11.71
N LEU A 53 -9.96 8.44 11.01
CA LEU A 53 -11.33 8.33 10.54
C LEU A 53 -12.35 8.31 11.69
N LEU A 54 -12.12 7.50 12.72
CA LEU A 54 -13.01 7.42 13.88
C LEU A 54 -13.13 8.77 14.60
N LYS A 55 -12.03 9.52 14.71
CA LYS A 55 -12.03 10.85 15.30
C LYS A 55 -12.83 11.83 14.44
N ALA A 56 -12.60 11.84 13.13
CA ALA A 56 -13.29 12.73 12.20
C ALA A 56 -14.81 12.49 12.18
N ASP A 57 -15.24 11.22 12.21
CA ASP A 57 -16.65 10.84 12.30
C ASP A 57 -17.31 11.36 13.59
N LYS A 58 -16.65 11.16 14.73
CA LYS A 58 -17.12 11.68 16.03
C LYS A 58 -17.20 13.20 16.09
N GLU A 59 -16.28 13.88 15.40
CA GLU A 59 -16.19 15.34 15.36
C GLU A 59 -17.04 15.97 14.26
N GLY A 60 -17.66 15.17 13.37
CA GLY A 60 -18.34 15.67 12.18
C GLY A 60 -17.41 16.40 11.21
N LYS A 61 -16.11 16.09 11.23
CA LYS A 61 -15.08 16.73 10.42
C LYS A 61 -14.92 16.00 9.08
N THR A 62 -14.93 16.73 7.98
CA THR A 62 -14.46 16.21 6.68
C THR A 62 -12.94 16.27 6.61
N LEU A 63 -12.30 15.17 6.21
CA LEU A 63 -10.85 15.09 6.02
C LEU A 63 -10.47 15.30 4.55
N SER A 64 -9.37 16.00 4.30
CA SER A 64 -8.78 16.12 2.96
C SER A 64 -7.73 15.04 2.71
N GLN A 65 -7.78 14.42 1.53
CA GLN A 65 -6.80 13.42 1.09
C GLN A 65 -6.52 13.59 -0.41
N PRO A 66 -5.28 13.92 -0.81
CA PRO A 66 -4.92 14.04 -2.22
C PRO A 66 -4.72 12.65 -2.87
N ARG A 67 -4.41 12.65 -4.17
CA ARG A 67 -3.77 11.52 -4.86
C ARG A 67 -2.36 11.95 -5.26
N ALA A 68 -1.37 11.15 -4.87
CA ALA A 68 0.03 11.41 -5.15
C ALA A 68 0.82 10.10 -5.25
N GLY A 69 1.78 10.03 -6.18
CA GLY A 69 2.60 8.84 -6.44
C GLY A 69 3.63 9.14 -7.54
N VAL A 70 4.88 8.75 -7.31
CA VAL A 70 5.99 8.78 -8.28
C VAL A 70 6.84 7.52 -8.08
N ALA A 71 7.62 7.13 -9.09
CA ALA A 71 8.27 5.82 -9.12
C ALA A 71 9.43 5.66 -8.13
N LEU A 72 10.21 6.71 -7.88
CA LEU A 72 11.42 6.63 -7.05
C LEU A 72 11.10 6.89 -5.58
N MET A 73 11.69 6.09 -4.68
CA MET A 73 11.39 6.12 -3.26
C MET A 73 11.66 7.49 -2.62
N ASP A 74 12.84 8.07 -2.86
CA ASP A 74 13.21 9.36 -2.24
C ASP A 74 12.34 10.51 -2.75
N GLU A 75 12.04 10.52 -4.06
CA GLU A 75 11.12 11.49 -4.66
C GLU A 75 9.68 11.31 -4.14
N HIS A 76 9.25 10.06 -3.92
CA HIS A 76 7.94 9.77 -3.34
C HIS A 76 7.86 10.27 -1.90
N ILE A 77 8.89 10.04 -1.09
CA ILE A 77 8.96 10.54 0.29
C ILE A 77 8.92 12.08 0.30
N GLU A 78 9.70 12.73 -0.57
CA GLU A 78 9.73 14.19 -0.66
C GLU A 78 8.38 14.78 -1.08
N LEU A 79 7.74 14.17 -2.07
CA LEU A 79 6.38 14.52 -2.49
C LEU A 79 5.38 14.42 -1.33
N LEU A 80 5.40 13.31 -0.58
CA LEU A 80 4.46 13.11 0.53
C LEU A 80 4.75 14.04 1.71
N LYS A 81 6.02 14.33 2.02
CA LYS A 81 6.38 15.33 3.04
C LYS A 81 5.87 16.72 2.67
N THR A 82 5.99 17.10 1.40
CA THR A 82 5.48 18.38 0.89
C THR A 82 3.96 18.46 1.06
N LEU A 83 3.23 17.38 0.76
CA LEU A 83 1.77 17.35 0.88
C LEU A 83 1.28 17.25 2.33
N GLN A 84 2.10 16.74 3.25
CA GLN A 84 1.71 16.47 4.64
C GLN A 84 1.21 17.73 5.36
N GLU A 85 1.76 18.90 5.05
CA GLU A 85 1.35 20.18 5.67
C GLU A 85 0.00 20.69 5.16
N GLU A 86 -0.48 20.15 4.03
CA GLU A 86 -1.67 20.62 3.30
C GLU A 86 -2.84 19.62 3.32
N CYS A 87 -2.69 18.46 3.98
CA CYS A 87 -3.73 17.43 4.03
C CYS A 87 -3.84 16.69 5.37
N ASP A 88 -5.01 16.13 5.63
CA ASP A 88 -5.25 15.33 6.83
C ASP A 88 -4.70 13.90 6.71
N LEU A 89 -4.64 13.36 5.49
CA LEU A 89 -4.27 11.97 5.20
C LEU A 89 -3.36 11.89 3.97
N LEU A 90 -2.30 11.09 4.06
CA LEU A 90 -1.37 10.87 2.95
C LEU A 90 -1.77 9.66 2.09
N PRO A 91 -1.65 9.76 0.75
CA PRO A 91 -1.82 8.62 -0.16
C PRO A 91 -0.47 7.98 -0.54
N SER A 92 -0.54 6.78 -1.11
CA SER A 92 0.49 6.27 -2.03
C SER A 92 -0.24 5.68 -3.23
N THR A 93 -0.26 6.43 -4.33
CA THR A 93 -0.96 6.01 -5.55
C THR A 93 -0.08 5.04 -6.31
N ILE A 94 -0.53 3.80 -6.40
CA ILE A 94 0.18 2.71 -7.08
C ILE A 94 0.16 2.91 -8.59
N ASP A 95 1.26 2.63 -9.28
CA ASP A 95 1.42 2.76 -10.73
C ASP A 95 0.52 1.78 -11.52
N ALA A 96 0.38 1.99 -12.83
CA ALA A 96 -0.51 1.19 -13.66
C ALA A 96 0.00 -0.25 -13.84
N TYR A 97 1.31 -0.48 -13.93
CA TYR A 97 1.88 -1.81 -14.11
C TYR A 97 1.65 -2.70 -12.88
N THR A 98 1.86 -2.16 -11.67
CA THR A 98 1.61 -2.89 -10.42
C THR A 98 0.13 -3.27 -10.27
N ARG A 99 -0.81 -2.43 -10.74
CA ARG A 99 -2.26 -2.77 -10.76
C ARG A 99 -2.59 -3.94 -11.68
N LEU A 100 -1.76 -4.18 -12.69
CA LEU A 100 -1.87 -5.30 -13.64
C LEU A 100 -0.92 -6.45 -13.31
N ASN A 101 -0.30 -6.44 -12.12
CA ASN A 101 0.67 -7.43 -11.66
C ASN A 101 1.91 -7.58 -12.58
N ARG A 102 2.33 -6.50 -13.25
CA ARG A 102 3.47 -6.47 -14.17
C ARG A 102 4.71 -5.84 -13.54
N TYR A 103 5.24 -6.49 -12.50
CA TYR A 103 6.28 -5.91 -11.65
C TYR A 103 7.63 -5.74 -12.37
N GLU A 104 7.89 -6.54 -13.42
CA GLU A 104 9.06 -6.38 -14.29
C GLU A 104 9.03 -5.03 -15.02
N GLU A 105 7.85 -4.60 -15.48
CA GLU A 105 7.65 -3.33 -16.19
C GLU A 105 7.80 -2.15 -15.23
N ALA A 106 7.25 -2.26 -14.01
CA ALA A 106 7.49 -1.30 -12.94
C ALA A 106 8.99 -1.19 -12.59
N ALA A 107 9.71 -2.32 -12.50
CA ALA A 107 11.16 -2.34 -12.23
C ALA A 107 11.98 -1.69 -13.37
N VAL A 108 11.56 -1.87 -14.63
CA VAL A 108 12.15 -1.16 -15.78
C VAL A 108 11.89 0.34 -15.70
N GLY A 109 10.69 0.75 -15.29
CA GLY A 109 10.32 2.15 -15.07
C GLY A 109 11.18 2.83 -13.99
N ILE A 110 11.45 2.14 -12.88
CA ILE A 110 12.36 2.62 -11.82
C ILE A 110 13.80 2.79 -12.35
N LYS A 111 14.29 1.86 -13.19
CA LYS A 111 15.63 1.95 -13.79
C LYS A 111 15.75 3.03 -14.87
N ASN A 112 14.64 3.36 -15.53
CA ASN A 112 14.60 4.31 -16.65
C ASN A 112 13.48 5.36 -16.45
N PRO A 113 13.58 6.22 -15.43
CA PRO A 113 12.51 7.13 -15.03
C PRO A 113 12.14 8.17 -16.11
N SER A 114 12.99 8.35 -17.14
CA SER A 114 12.74 9.27 -18.26
C SER A 114 11.82 8.71 -19.34
N LYS A 115 11.41 7.43 -19.28
CA LYS A 115 10.43 6.86 -20.21
C LYS A 115 9.03 6.97 -19.60
N PRO A 116 8.15 7.84 -20.13
CA PRO A 116 6.79 7.91 -19.62
C PRO A 116 6.07 6.57 -19.82
N GLU A 117 5.23 6.19 -18.86
CA GLU A 117 4.30 5.08 -19.04
C GLU A 117 3.42 5.39 -20.27
N PRO A 118 3.21 4.44 -21.18
CA PRO A 118 2.25 4.62 -22.26
C PRO A 118 0.86 4.79 -21.64
N LEU A 119 0.26 5.96 -21.88
CA LEU A 119 -1.14 6.20 -21.59
C LEU A 119 -1.96 5.30 -22.52
N ASN A 120 -2.56 4.24 -21.98
CA ASN A 120 -3.59 3.46 -22.68
C ASN A 120 -4.89 4.25 -22.76
#